data_AF-A0A4Y3QQ80-F1
#
_entry.id   AF-A0A4Y3QQ80-F1
#
_cell.length_a   1.000
_cell.length_b   1.000
_cell.length_c   1.000
_cell.angle_alpha   90.00
_cell.angle_beta   90.00
_cell.angle_gamma   90.00
#
_symmetry.space_group_name_H-M   'P 1'
#
loop_
_entity.id
_entity.type
_entity.pdbx_description
1 polymer ?
#
loop_
_entity_poly.entity_id
_entity_poly.type
_entity_poly.pdbx_seq_one_letter_code
_entity_poly.pdbx_strand_id
1 'polypeptide(L)'
;MTDRRGQQFKMLILQWGPIPPSGGPHRDRYLDHFGRASLQTAEDEYDEVMRLLGTDAAHIPALDFDLVENDDRARRATQRQKRAEWLAFQSTIHTKLLDEIEPHIRKSVSAAMDALNYLEDHPLREAAHGAIHRAAFVKRGLFGCPITYRDDGDYWTDCPINISHLRMGVSAGLVSDFECSICGKLVEDCDHEMRQYYPKVAERDGEGKCTICNETECDHRAGETVLVEAWASARNVKANEVSMVARPRYPLARMVEKSFDLGRAGEDPRVRDAARRGVLNCDGDLGPCKGFNEMSDWDVKSASSSDEDEAQEIDLF
;
A
#
# COMPACT_ATOMS: atom_id res chain seq x y z
N MET A 1 -5.22 -34.82 7.03
CA MET A 1 -5.56 -33.50 7.59
C MET A 1 -4.27 -32.69 7.59
N THR A 2 -4.07 -31.90 6.55
CA THR A 2 -3.01 -30.89 6.51
C THR A 2 -3.30 -29.88 7.61
N ASP A 3 -2.33 -29.68 8.50
CA ASP A 3 -2.41 -28.69 9.57
C ASP A 3 -2.59 -27.31 8.92
N ARG A 4 -3.81 -26.75 9.01
CA ARG A 4 -4.12 -25.45 8.41
C ARG A 4 -3.34 -24.40 9.19
N ARG A 5 -2.25 -23.89 8.61
CA ARG A 5 -1.56 -22.72 9.12
C ARG A 5 -2.58 -21.58 9.18
N GLY A 6 -2.63 -20.86 10.30
CA GLY A 6 -3.45 -19.66 10.43
C GLY A 6 -3.08 -18.62 9.36
N GLN A 7 -3.95 -17.62 9.15
CA GLN A 7 -3.70 -16.57 8.17
C GLN A 7 -2.35 -15.88 8.42
N GLN A 8 -1.58 -15.71 7.35
CA GLN A 8 -0.26 -15.11 7.37
C GLN A 8 -0.29 -13.73 6.72
N PHE A 9 0.58 -12.85 7.19
CA PHE A 9 0.65 -11.47 6.70
C PHE A 9 2.10 -11.06 6.48
N LYS A 10 2.32 -10.27 5.43
CA LYS A 10 3.56 -9.52 5.25
C LYS A 10 3.30 -8.07 5.59
N MET A 11 4.16 -7.50 6.43
CA MET A 11 3.97 -6.16 6.98
C MET A 11 5.22 -5.32 6.76
N LEU A 12 5.03 -4.04 6.50
CA LEU A 12 6.09 -3.04 6.58
C LEU A 12 6.22 -2.59 8.03
N ILE A 13 7.44 -2.65 8.58
CA ILE A 13 7.72 -2.26 9.96
C ILE A 13 8.13 -0.79 10.03
N LEU A 14 8.97 -0.37 9.08
CA LEU A 14 9.52 0.98 8.96
C LEU A 14 9.65 1.32 7.49
N GLN A 15 9.68 2.60 7.20
CA GLN A 15 10.00 3.12 5.88
C GLN A 15 11.25 3.96 5.95
N TRP A 16 11.98 3.97 4.83
CA TRP A 16 13.08 4.90 4.65
C TRP A 16 12.53 6.32 4.46
N GLY A 17 13.16 7.31 5.10
CA GLY A 17 12.74 8.70 5.04
C GLY A 17 12.59 9.36 6.42
N PRO A 18 11.98 10.56 6.48
CA PRO A 18 11.85 11.31 7.71
C PRO A 18 10.96 10.59 8.72
N ILE A 19 11.42 10.52 9.96
CA ILE A 19 10.67 9.91 11.06
C ILE A 19 9.43 10.77 11.37
N PRO A 20 8.21 10.19 11.34
CA PRO A 20 7.01 10.93 11.71
C PRO A 20 7.10 11.46 13.14
N PRO A 21 6.60 12.69 13.41
CA PRO A 21 6.50 13.20 14.76
C PRO A 21 5.71 12.23 15.66
N SER A 22 6.14 12.13 16.93
CA SER A 22 5.58 11.19 17.89
C SER A 22 4.13 11.48 18.27
N GLY A 23 3.70 12.74 18.24
CA GLY A 23 2.34 13.15 18.60
C GLY A 23 2.11 14.67 18.48
N GLY A 24 0.91 15.08 18.88
CA GLY A 24 0.52 16.49 18.98
C GLY A 24 0.42 17.24 17.64
N PRO A 25 0.36 18.58 17.67
CA PRO A 25 0.08 19.40 16.48
C PRO A 25 1.10 19.27 15.34
N HIS A 26 2.33 18.83 15.63
CA HIS A 26 3.32 18.53 14.59
C HIS A 26 3.02 17.23 13.87
N ARG A 27 2.55 16.20 14.59
CA ARG A 27 2.09 14.95 13.98
C ARG A 27 0.85 15.22 13.13
N ASP A 28 -0.11 15.97 13.65
CA ASP A 28 -1.35 16.25 12.91
C ASP A 28 -1.06 16.98 11.58
N ARG A 29 -0.20 18.00 11.61
CA ARG A 29 0.25 18.70 10.39
C ARG A 29 1.03 17.80 9.43
N TYR A 30 1.86 16.90 9.96
CA TYR A 30 2.59 15.93 9.15
C TYR A 30 1.62 14.99 8.43
N LEU A 31 0.67 14.38 9.17
CA LEU A 31 -0.33 13.48 8.61
C LEU A 31 -1.22 14.17 7.59
N ASP A 32 -1.71 15.38 7.88
CA ASP A 32 -2.54 16.17 6.95
C ASP A 32 -1.77 16.53 5.66
N HIS A 33 -0.53 17.01 5.78
CA HIS A 33 0.28 17.38 4.63
C HIS A 33 0.55 16.20 3.70
N PHE A 34 1.10 15.10 4.23
CA PHE A 34 1.41 13.92 3.42
C PHE A 34 0.16 13.21 2.93
N GLY A 35 -0.89 13.17 3.75
CA GLY A 35 -2.18 12.60 3.36
C GLY A 35 -2.84 13.32 2.19
N ARG A 36 -2.87 14.66 2.21
CA ARG A 36 -3.38 15.46 1.08
C ARG A 36 -2.51 15.34 -0.17
N ALA A 37 -1.19 15.34 -0.01
CA ALA A 37 -0.28 15.17 -1.13
C ALA A 37 -0.44 13.80 -1.81
N SER A 38 -0.57 12.73 -1.02
CA SER A 38 -0.87 11.38 -1.53
C SER A 38 -2.25 11.31 -2.18
N LEU A 39 -3.27 11.96 -1.61
CA LEU A 39 -4.60 12.00 -2.21
C LEU A 39 -4.61 12.74 -3.55
N GLN A 40 -3.95 13.90 -3.63
CA GLN A 40 -3.80 14.65 -4.88
C GLN A 40 -3.06 13.81 -5.92
N THR A 41 -1.97 13.13 -5.53
CA THR A 41 -1.24 12.23 -6.44
C THR A 41 -2.15 11.10 -6.93
N ALA A 42 -3.00 10.55 -6.07
CA ALA A 42 -3.93 9.51 -6.47
C ALA A 42 -4.94 9.99 -7.53
N GLU A 43 -5.44 11.22 -7.35
CA GLU A 43 -6.37 11.88 -8.27
C GLU A 43 -5.70 12.23 -9.60
N ASP A 44 -4.53 12.89 -9.57
CA ASP A 44 -3.78 13.28 -10.77
C ASP A 44 -3.45 12.08 -11.66
N GLU A 45 -2.99 10.99 -11.04
CA GLU A 45 -2.63 9.76 -11.77
C GLU A 45 -3.87 9.01 -12.28
N TYR A 46 -5.00 9.09 -11.57
CA TYR A 46 -6.26 8.54 -12.06
C TYR A 46 -6.80 9.35 -13.25
N ASP A 47 -6.75 10.67 -13.16
CA ASP A 47 -7.16 11.58 -14.23
C ASP A 47 -6.30 11.39 -15.48
N GLU A 48 -5.00 11.11 -15.32
CA GLU A 48 -4.12 10.76 -16.43
C GLU A 48 -4.55 9.45 -17.11
N VAL A 49 -4.96 8.42 -16.35
CA VAL A 49 -5.54 7.19 -16.91
C VAL A 49 -6.81 7.49 -17.70
N MET A 50 -7.71 8.31 -17.16
CA MET A 50 -8.94 8.71 -17.86
C MET A 50 -8.62 9.51 -19.13
N ARG A 51 -7.60 10.38 -19.09
CA ARG A 51 -7.13 11.15 -20.24
C ARG A 51 -6.54 10.25 -21.33
N LEU A 52 -5.74 9.25 -20.95
CA LEU A 52 -5.16 8.26 -21.86
C LEU A 52 -6.23 7.39 -22.53
N LEU A 53 -7.26 6.97 -21.77
CA LEU A 53 -8.41 6.25 -22.30
C LEU A 53 -9.26 7.12 -23.25
N GLY A 54 -9.24 8.45 -23.10
CA GLY A 54 -9.91 9.36 -24.02
C GLY A 54 -11.41 9.08 -24.14
N THR A 55 -11.89 8.79 -25.35
CA THR A 55 -13.31 8.45 -25.57
C THR A 55 -13.71 7.10 -25.00
N ASP A 56 -12.76 6.19 -24.79
CA ASP A 56 -13.04 4.86 -24.23
C ASP A 56 -13.36 4.95 -22.72
N ALA A 57 -12.94 6.03 -22.04
CA ALA A 57 -13.24 6.25 -20.63
C ALA A 57 -14.75 6.27 -20.34
N ALA A 58 -15.58 6.73 -21.29
CA ALA A 58 -17.03 6.73 -21.17
C ALA A 58 -17.68 5.34 -21.21
N HIS A 59 -16.92 4.32 -21.65
CA HIS A 59 -17.36 2.93 -21.79
C HIS A 59 -16.80 2.02 -20.70
N ILE A 60 -16.04 2.58 -19.75
CA ILE A 60 -15.59 1.83 -18.55
C ILE A 60 -16.83 1.30 -17.83
N PRO A 61 -16.84 0.00 -17.42
CA PRO A 61 -17.91 -0.55 -16.60
C PRO A 61 -18.21 0.34 -15.39
N ALA A 62 -19.48 0.54 -15.05
CA ALA A 62 -19.82 1.40 -13.91
C ALA A 62 -19.41 0.74 -12.59
N LEU A 63 -18.87 1.52 -11.65
CA LEU A 63 -18.65 1.09 -10.28
C LEU A 63 -19.89 1.39 -9.45
N ASP A 64 -20.67 0.36 -9.13
CA ASP A 64 -21.91 0.49 -8.37
C ASP A 64 -21.58 0.59 -6.86
N PHE A 65 -21.72 1.81 -6.29
CA PHE A 65 -21.37 2.14 -4.91
C PHE A 65 -22.50 1.92 -3.89
N ASP A 66 -23.59 1.23 -4.24
CA ASP A 66 -24.62 0.88 -3.25
C ASP A 66 -24.10 -0.28 -2.38
N LEU A 67 -23.27 0.14 -1.43
CA LEU A 67 -22.64 -0.63 -0.37
C LEU A 67 -23.68 -0.81 0.75
N VAL A 68 -24.36 -1.94 0.77
CA VAL A 68 -24.65 -2.80 1.94
C VAL A 68 -25.61 -3.88 1.44
N GLU A 69 -25.07 -4.91 0.80
CA GLU A 69 -25.73 -6.21 0.81
C GLU A 69 -24.87 -7.14 1.67
N ASN A 70 -25.41 -7.53 2.83
CA ASN A 70 -24.83 -8.60 3.65
C ASN A 70 -25.01 -9.99 2.98
N ASP A 71 -25.36 -10.02 1.69
CA ASP A 71 -25.55 -11.22 0.89
C ASP A 71 -24.31 -11.47 0.01
N ASP A 72 -23.50 -12.44 0.41
CA ASP A 72 -22.30 -12.83 -0.33
C ASP A 72 -22.61 -13.43 -1.71
N ARG A 73 -23.79 -14.02 -1.91
CA ARG A 73 -24.20 -14.56 -3.21
C ARG A 73 -24.49 -13.43 -4.18
N ALA A 74 -25.22 -12.40 -3.73
CA ALA A 74 -25.52 -11.23 -4.55
C ALA A 74 -24.24 -10.49 -4.94
N ARG A 75 -23.33 -10.26 -3.97
CA ARG A 75 -22.01 -9.70 -4.22
C ARG A 75 -21.22 -10.47 -5.28
N ARG A 76 -21.16 -11.81 -5.18
CA ARG A 76 -20.47 -12.67 -6.17
C ARG A 76 -21.12 -12.61 -7.55
N ALA A 77 -22.46 -12.50 -7.62
CA ALA A 77 -23.17 -12.34 -8.88
C ALA A 77 -22.77 -11.02 -9.57
N THR A 78 -22.73 -9.92 -8.82
CA THR A 78 -22.25 -8.61 -9.31
C THR A 78 -20.80 -8.69 -9.77
N GLN A 79 -19.91 -9.31 -8.99
CA GLN A 79 -18.50 -9.48 -9.36
C GLN A 79 -18.33 -10.24 -10.68
N ARG A 80 -19.08 -11.33 -10.90
CA ARG A 80 -19.07 -12.07 -12.18
C ARG A 80 -19.58 -11.23 -13.34
N GLN A 81 -20.64 -10.46 -13.13
CA GLN A 81 -21.15 -9.53 -14.15
C GLN A 81 -20.08 -8.49 -14.52
N LYS A 82 -19.48 -7.82 -13.53
CA LYS A 82 -18.43 -6.81 -13.75
C LYS A 82 -17.20 -7.42 -14.42
N ARG A 83 -16.82 -8.65 -14.07
CA ARG A 83 -15.74 -9.37 -14.75
C ARG A 83 -16.04 -9.52 -16.24
N ALA A 84 -17.25 -9.94 -16.60
CA ALA A 84 -17.66 -10.07 -18.00
C ALA A 84 -17.67 -8.72 -18.75
N GLU A 85 -18.16 -7.66 -18.10
CA GLU A 85 -18.14 -6.29 -18.65
C GLU A 85 -16.69 -5.80 -18.91
N TRP A 86 -15.78 -6.04 -17.95
CA TRP A 86 -14.37 -5.70 -18.09
C TRP A 86 -13.66 -6.50 -19.18
N LEU A 87 -13.94 -7.81 -19.31
CA LEU A 87 -13.39 -8.61 -20.40
C LEU A 87 -13.84 -8.10 -21.77
N ALA A 88 -15.11 -7.70 -21.90
CA ALA A 88 -15.63 -7.09 -23.12
C ALA A 88 -14.94 -5.75 -23.42
N PHE A 89 -14.81 -4.87 -22.43
CA PHE A 89 -14.13 -3.58 -22.58
C PHE A 89 -12.64 -3.74 -22.90
N GLN A 90 -11.91 -4.57 -22.16
CA GLN A 90 -10.48 -4.78 -22.38
C GLN A 90 -10.18 -5.31 -23.79
N SER A 91 -11.09 -6.11 -24.38
CA SER A 91 -10.94 -6.61 -25.74
C SER A 91 -10.95 -5.52 -26.82
N THR A 92 -11.44 -4.32 -26.50
CA THR A 92 -11.43 -3.16 -27.41
C THR A 92 -10.21 -2.28 -27.25
N ILE A 93 -9.40 -2.47 -26.20
CA ILE A 93 -8.25 -1.63 -25.87
C ILE A 93 -6.96 -2.24 -26.45
N HIS A 94 -6.16 -1.40 -27.11
CA HIS A 94 -4.88 -1.83 -27.65
C HIS A 94 -3.82 -2.03 -26.55
N THR A 95 -2.99 -3.07 -26.67
CA THR A 95 -1.93 -3.38 -25.69
C THR A 95 -1.01 -2.20 -25.41
N LYS A 96 -0.62 -1.41 -26.42
CA LYS A 96 0.21 -0.23 -26.23
C LYS A 96 -0.41 0.79 -25.26
N LEU A 97 -1.73 0.97 -25.33
CA LEU A 97 -2.44 1.88 -24.42
C LEU A 97 -2.47 1.30 -23.00
N LEU A 98 -2.62 -0.02 -22.86
CA LEU A 98 -2.52 -0.69 -21.56
C LEU A 98 -1.12 -0.49 -20.94
N ASP A 99 -0.06 -0.62 -21.73
CA ASP A 99 1.32 -0.41 -21.28
C ASP A 99 1.55 1.05 -20.81
N GLU A 100 0.94 2.03 -21.48
CA GLU A 100 0.98 3.44 -21.08
C GLU A 100 0.18 3.70 -19.79
N ILE A 101 -0.98 3.04 -19.61
CA ILE A 101 -1.87 3.21 -18.45
C ILE A 101 -1.33 2.54 -17.18
N GLU A 102 -0.69 1.37 -17.30
CA GLU A 102 -0.28 0.54 -16.16
C GLU A 102 0.49 1.32 -15.06
N PRO A 103 1.55 2.09 -15.36
CA PRO A 103 2.30 2.80 -14.33
C PRO A 103 1.43 3.83 -13.58
N HIS A 104 0.55 4.54 -14.30
CA HIS A 104 -0.32 5.56 -13.72
C HIS A 104 -1.37 4.93 -12.80
N ILE A 105 -2.06 3.87 -13.22
CA ILE A 105 -3.09 3.26 -12.37
C ILE A 105 -2.47 2.59 -11.14
N ARG A 106 -1.29 1.98 -11.27
CA ARG A 106 -0.57 1.38 -10.12
C ARG A 106 -0.15 2.46 -9.13
N LYS A 107 0.34 3.61 -9.61
CA LYS A 107 0.70 4.75 -8.76
C LYS A 107 -0.51 5.38 -8.10
N SER A 108 -1.63 5.53 -8.83
CA SER A 108 -2.90 6.03 -8.27
C SER A 108 -3.38 5.18 -7.10
N VAL A 109 -3.41 3.84 -7.27
CA VAL A 109 -3.78 2.90 -6.21
C VAL A 109 -2.86 3.01 -5.00
N SER A 110 -1.54 3.00 -5.22
CA SER A 110 -0.56 3.08 -4.11
C SER A 110 -0.71 4.40 -3.35
N ALA A 111 -0.84 5.52 -4.06
CA ALA A 111 -1.00 6.83 -3.46
C ALA A 111 -2.33 6.95 -2.70
N ALA A 112 -3.41 6.35 -3.19
CA ALA A 112 -4.69 6.32 -2.47
C ALA A 112 -4.60 5.50 -1.17
N MET A 113 -3.86 4.38 -1.18
CA MET A 113 -3.59 3.60 0.03
C MET A 113 -2.78 4.42 1.05
N ASP A 114 -1.74 5.12 0.60
CA ASP A 114 -0.94 5.99 1.45
C ASP A 114 -1.78 7.12 2.04
N ALA A 115 -2.62 7.76 1.21
CA ALA A 115 -3.54 8.80 1.64
C ALA A 115 -4.46 8.30 2.75
N LEU A 116 -5.08 7.12 2.60
CA LEU A 116 -5.94 6.53 3.63
C LEU A 116 -5.17 6.25 4.93
N ASN A 117 -3.91 5.81 4.82
CA ASN A 117 -3.07 5.52 5.98
C ASN A 117 -2.66 6.78 6.74
N TYR A 118 -2.39 7.89 6.05
CA TYR A 118 -2.12 9.18 6.68
C TYR A 118 -3.39 9.84 7.24
N LEU A 119 -4.52 9.73 6.54
CA LEU A 119 -5.78 10.44 6.81
C LEU A 119 -6.79 9.62 7.63
N GLU A 120 -6.35 8.58 8.34
CA GLU A 120 -7.22 7.62 9.05
C GLU A 120 -8.18 8.26 10.06
N ASP A 121 -7.77 9.34 10.74
CA ASP A 121 -8.58 10.08 11.70
C ASP A 121 -8.96 11.49 11.18
N HIS A 122 -8.94 11.68 9.86
CA HIS A 122 -9.14 12.98 9.22
C HIS A 122 -10.48 13.03 8.46
N PRO A 123 -11.15 14.20 8.32
CA PRO A 123 -12.38 14.34 7.53
C PRO A 123 -12.31 13.87 6.07
N LEU A 124 -11.10 13.77 5.50
CA LEU A 124 -10.86 13.27 4.14
C LEU A 124 -10.69 11.74 4.06
N ARG A 125 -10.84 11.00 5.17
CA ARG A 125 -10.70 9.55 5.20
C ARG A 125 -11.56 8.86 4.14
N GLU A 126 -12.84 9.22 4.07
CA GLU A 126 -13.79 8.62 3.12
C GLU A 126 -13.45 8.98 1.67
N ALA A 127 -12.90 10.17 1.43
CA ALA A 127 -12.41 10.57 0.11
C ALA A 127 -11.23 9.70 -0.34
N ALA A 128 -10.26 9.47 0.57
CA ALA A 128 -9.14 8.57 0.32
C ALA A 128 -9.61 7.12 0.13
N HIS A 129 -10.57 6.66 0.92
CA HIS A 129 -11.16 5.32 0.76
C HIS A 129 -11.84 5.16 -0.60
N GLY A 130 -12.66 6.13 -1.00
CA GLY A 130 -13.29 6.16 -2.31
C GLY A 130 -12.27 6.20 -3.46
N ALA A 131 -11.15 6.91 -3.29
CA ALA A 131 -10.07 6.94 -4.27
C ALA A 131 -9.44 5.54 -4.48
N ILE A 132 -9.24 4.75 -3.41
CA ILE A 132 -8.75 3.37 -3.54
C ILE A 132 -9.75 2.55 -4.35
N HIS A 133 -11.05 2.60 -4.05
CA HIS A 133 -12.07 1.85 -4.78
C HIS A 133 -12.08 2.18 -6.28
N ARG A 134 -12.10 3.47 -6.62
CA ARG A 134 -12.09 3.91 -8.03
C ARG A 134 -10.85 3.40 -8.77
N ALA A 135 -9.67 3.60 -8.19
CA ALA A 135 -8.41 3.23 -8.84
C ALA A 135 -8.21 1.70 -8.88
N ALA A 136 -8.55 0.99 -7.81
CA ALA A 136 -8.42 -0.47 -7.73
C ALA A 136 -9.41 -1.18 -8.66
N PHE A 137 -10.62 -0.65 -8.83
CA PHE A 137 -11.60 -1.18 -9.78
C PHE A 137 -11.09 -1.12 -11.23
N VAL A 138 -10.51 0.02 -11.64
CA VAL A 138 -9.91 0.17 -12.97
C VAL A 138 -8.66 -0.70 -13.12
N LYS A 139 -7.77 -0.73 -12.11
CA LYS A 139 -6.59 -1.61 -12.11
C LYS A 139 -6.99 -3.07 -12.28
N ARG A 140 -7.94 -3.54 -11.46
CA ARG A 140 -8.44 -4.92 -11.51
C ARG A 140 -9.09 -5.23 -12.85
N GLY A 141 -9.85 -4.30 -13.40
CA GLY A 141 -10.51 -4.43 -14.69
C GLY A 141 -9.54 -4.60 -15.86
N LEU A 142 -8.51 -3.76 -15.91
CA LEU A 142 -7.56 -3.71 -17.02
C LEU A 142 -6.39 -4.71 -16.91
N PHE A 143 -5.92 -4.99 -15.69
CA PHE A 143 -4.68 -5.74 -15.46
C PHE A 143 -4.85 -6.95 -14.52
N GLY A 144 -6.02 -7.08 -13.88
CA GLY A 144 -6.22 -8.10 -12.85
C GLY A 144 -5.70 -7.69 -11.47
N CYS A 145 -5.95 -8.57 -10.50
CA CYS A 145 -5.40 -8.51 -9.16
C CYS A 145 -4.95 -9.92 -8.78
N PRO A 146 -3.70 -10.31 -9.12
CA PRO A 146 -3.29 -11.69 -9.10
C PRO A 146 -3.25 -12.26 -7.67
N ILE A 147 -3.67 -13.51 -7.56
CA ILE A 147 -3.40 -14.38 -6.43
C ILE A 147 -2.22 -15.27 -6.86
N THR A 148 -1.09 -15.12 -6.18
CA THR A 148 0.16 -15.81 -6.53
C THR A 148 0.36 -17.04 -5.66
N TYR A 149 0.90 -18.12 -6.23
CA TYR A 149 1.26 -19.33 -5.49
C TYR A 149 2.77 -19.38 -5.30
N ARG A 150 3.23 -19.43 -4.04
CA ARG A 150 4.65 -19.33 -3.67
C ARG A 150 5.27 -20.68 -3.34
N ASP A 151 6.59 -20.69 -3.24
CA ASP A 151 7.38 -21.90 -2.93
C ASP A 151 7.14 -22.45 -1.52
N ASP A 152 6.60 -21.62 -0.61
CA ASP A 152 6.17 -22.01 0.73
C ASP A 152 4.90 -22.88 0.75
N GLY A 153 4.26 -23.03 -0.41
CA GLY A 153 3.07 -23.82 -0.63
C GLY A 153 1.76 -23.06 -0.43
N ASP A 154 1.83 -21.75 -0.21
CA ASP A 154 0.68 -20.91 0.15
C ASP A 154 0.32 -19.92 -0.98
N TYR A 155 -0.96 -19.51 -1.03
CA TYR A 155 -1.45 -18.49 -1.94
C TYR A 155 -1.40 -17.12 -1.27
N TRP A 156 -1.02 -16.09 -2.03
CA TRP A 156 -0.82 -14.74 -1.53
C TRP A 156 -1.49 -13.70 -2.43
N THR A 157 -2.01 -12.64 -1.82
CA THR A 157 -2.57 -11.48 -2.52
C THR A 157 -2.14 -10.17 -1.87
N ASP A 158 -1.90 -9.17 -2.71
CA ASP A 158 -1.62 -7.77 -2.36
C ASP A 158 -2.81 -6.85 -2.71
N CYS A 159 -4.01 -7.42 -2.90
CA CYS A 159 -5.21 -6.69 -3.32
C CYS A 159 -5.43 -5.44 -2.44
N PRO A 160 -5.40 -4.23 -3.04
CA PRO A 160 -5.49 -2.96 -2.32
C PRO A 160 -6.73 -2.86 -1.44
N ILE A 161 -7.88 -3.32 -1.92
CA ILE A 161 -9.13 -3.32 -1.16
C ILE A 161 -9.04 -4.29 0.03
N ASN A 162 -8.69 -5.54 -0.24
CA ASN A 162 -8.56 -6.54 0.81
C ASN A 162 -7.55 -6.17 1.90
N ILE A 163 -6.48 -5.45 1.56
CA ILE A 163 -5.45 -5.01 2.50
C ILE A 163 -5.86 -3.71 3.21
N SER A 164 -6.40 -2.73 2.49
CA SER A 164 -6.77 -1.42 3.05
C SER A 164 -7.91 -1.51 4.06
N HIS A 165 -8.77 -2.54 3.97
CA HIS A 165 -9.80 -2.82 4.96
C HIS A 165 -9.29 -3.46 6.25
N LEU A 166 -8.06 -4.00 6.25
CA LEU A 166 -7.39 -4.49 7.46
C LEU A 166 -6.69 -3.30 8.11
N ARG A 167 -7.41 -2.58 8.98
CA ARG A 167 -6.92 -1.35 9.64
C ARG A 167 -5.95 -1.64 10.79
N MET A 168 -4.87 -2.34 10.46
CA MET A 168 -3.85 -2.74 11.39
C MET A 168 -2.46 -2.58 10.79
N GLY A 169 -1.51 -2.30 11.66
CA GLY A 169 -0.11 -2.11 11.32
C GLY A 169 0.77 -2.60 12.44
N VAL A 170 2.03 -2.25 12.34
CA VAL A 170 3.03 -2.57 13.36
C VAL A 170 3.75 -1.30 13.79
N SER A 171 4.10 -1.25 15.06
CA SER A 171 5.03 -0.25 15.58
C SER A 171 6.19 -0.94 16.25
N ALA A 172 7.39 -0.62 15.79
CA ALA A 172 8.60 -1.07 16.43
C ALA A 172 8.91 -0.19 17.65
N GLY A 173 9.06 -0.82 18.80
CA GLY A 173 9.67 -0.24 19.99
C GLY A 173 11.18 -0.17 19.78
N LEU A 174 11.67 0.99 19.33
CA LEU A 174 13.07 1.22 18.98
C LEU A 174 13.73 2.15 20.01
N VAL A 175 14.95 1.82 20.38
CA VAL A 175 15.89 2.74 21.01
C VAL A 175 16.91 3.14 19.95
N SER A 176 17.14 4.44 19.77
CA SER A 176 18.10 4.97 18.82
C SER A 176 18.71 6.23 19.39
N ASP A 177 19.99 6.41 19.11
CA ASP A 177 20.65 7.68 19.22
C ASP A 177 20.36 8.48 17.94
N PHE A 178 20.34 9.81 18.01
CA PHE A 178 20.13 10.65 16.85
C PHE A 178 21.32 11.58 16.65
N GLU A 179 21.97 11.49 15.51
CA GLU A 179 23.08 12.37 15.13
C GLU A 179 22.60 13.49 14.21
N CYS A 180 23.09 14.70 14.42
CA CYS A 180 22.83 15.83 13.55
C CYS A 180 23.58 15.67 12.22
N SER A 181 22.86 15.71 11.11
CA SER A 181 23.44 15.63 9.75
C SER A 181 24.45 16.75 9.42
N ILE A 182 24.44 17.87 10.15
CA ILE A 182 25.37 18.98 9.94
C ILE A 182 26.70 18.77 10.64
N CYS A 183 26.70 18.43 11.94
CA CYS A 183 27.92 18.33 12.75
C CYS A 183 28.28 16.92 13.22
N GLY A 184 27.44 15.92 12.99
CA GLY A 184 27.65 14.52 13.40
C GLY A 184 27.55 14.25 14.90
N LYS A 185 27.32 15.27 15.74
CA LYS A 185 27.09 15.11 17.18
C LYS A 185 25.69 14.59 17.45
N LEU A 186 25.45 14.04 18.64
CA LEU A 186 24.10 13.75 19.10
C LEU A 186 23.24 15.03 19.06
N VAL A 187 21.98 14.90 18.65
CA VAL A 187 21.04 16.02 18.50
C VAL A 187 20.84 16.76 19.82
N GLU A 188 20.88 16.04 20.95
CA GLU A 188 20.82 16.62 22.30
C GLU A 188 22.07 17.41 22.71
N ASP A 189 23.20 17.19 22.03
CA ASP A 189 24.50 17.84 22.28
C ASP A 189 24.88 18.85 21.18
N CYS A 190 23.94 19.24 20.31
CA CYS A 190 24.20 20.13 19.18
C CYS A 190 23.30 21.38 19.20
N ASP A 191 23.84 22.50 18.71
CA ASP A 191 23.13 23.78 18.63
C ASP A 191 22.31 23.94 17.33
N HIS A 192 22.29 22.93 16.45
CA HIS A 192 21.60 23.02 15.17
C HIS A 192 20.11 22.69 15.34
N GLU A 193 19.25 23.63 14.95
CA GLU A 193 17.81 23.43 14.92
C GLU A 193 17.43 22.58 13.70
N MET A 194 16.68 21.50 13.92
CA MET A 194 16.21 20.64 12.83
C MET A 194 15.28 21.42 11.89
N ARG A 195 15.37 21.12 10.59
CA ARG A 195 14.69 21.79 9.47
C ARG A 195 15.15 23.23 9.19
N GLN A 196 16.24 23.69 9.81
CA GLN A 196 16.91 24.92 9.38
C GLN A 196 18.05 24.64 8.41
N TYR A 197 18.36 25.60 7.54
CA TYR A 197 19.45 25.49 6.58
C TYR A 197 20.75 26.01 7.17
N TYR A 198 21.81 25.20 7.08
CA TYR A 198 23.16 25.55 7.51
C TYR A 198 24.16 25.40 6.37
N PRO A 199 25.18 26.28 6.29
CA PRO A 199 26.26 26.10 5.33
C PRO A 199 27.10 24.88 5.71
N LYS A 200 27.24 23.93 4.80
CA LYS A 200 28.09 22.75 4.95
C LYS A 200 29.03 22.63 3.75
N VAL A 201 30.31 22.37 4.03
CA VAL A 201 31.30 22.11 2.99
C VAL A 201 31.13 20.68 2.49
N ALA A 202 30.96 20.52 1.18
CA ALA A 202 30.90 19.22 0.55
C ALA A 202 32.28 18.57 0.60
N GLU A 203 32.35 17.38 1.17
CA GLU A 203 33.55 16.57 1.27
C GLU A 203 33.28 15.17 0.73
N ARG A 204 34.35 14.39 0.50
CA ARG A 204 34.27 12.97 0.17
C ARG A 204 34.82 12.18 1.34
N ASP A 205 34.06 11.19 1.82
CA ASP A 205 34.54 10.31 2.88
C ASP A 205 35.58 9.29 2.36
N GLY A 206 36.09 8.43 3.24
CA GLY A 206 37.08 7.41 2.90
C GLY A 206 36.59 6.35 1.90
N GLU A 207 35.29 6.26 1.66
CA GLU A 207 34.66 5.38 0.68
C GLU A 207 34.29 6.13 -0.62
N GLY A 208 34.61 7.43 -0.71
CA GLY A 208 34.31 8.29 -1.86
C GLY A 208 32.90 8.86 -1.89
N LYS A 209 32.09 8.68 -0.83
CA LYS A 209 30.72 9.19 -0.75
C LYS A 209 30.70 10.67 -0.38
N CYS A 210 29.77 11.42 -0.96
CA CYS A 210 29.56 12.82 -0.62
C CYS A 210 29.00 12.99 0.80
N THR A 211 29.58 13.87 1.61
CA THR A 211 29.07 14.17 2.96
C THR A 211 27.73 14.92 2.98
N ILE A 212 27.22 15.34 1.82
CA ILE A 212 25.94 16.05 1.66
C ILE A 212 24.80 15.10 1.28
N CYS A 213 24.98 14.29 0.23
CA CYS A 213 23.94 13.40 -0.29
C CYS A 213 24.23 11.90 -0.13
N ASN A 214 25.39 11.53 0.41
CA ASN A 214 25.83 10.16 0.64
C ASN A 214 26.00 9.29 -0.63
N GLU A 215 26.01 9.91 -1.80
CA GLU A 215 26.24 9.25 -3.10
C GLU A 215 27.72 9.31 -3.52
N THR A 216 28.18 8.30 -4.24
CA THR A 216 29.53 8.27 -4.84
C THR A 216 29.61 9.20 -6.05
N GLU A 217 28.53 9.29 -6.83
CA GLU A 217 28.41 10.16 -8.00
C GLU A 217 27.34 11.24 -7.75
N CYS A 218 27.76 12.50 -7.66
CA CYS A 218 26.84 13.63 -7.50
C CYS A 218 27.51 14.93 -7.94
N ASP A 219 26.70 15.96 -8.23
CA ASP A 219 27.17 17.27 -8.69
C ASP A 219 27.87 18.10 -7.60
N HIS A 220 27.79 17.69 -6.32
CA HIS A 220 28.47 18.36 -5.22
C HIS A 220 30.00 18.27 -5.37
N ARG A 221 30.64 19.42 -5.58
CA ARG A 221 32.10 19.50 -5.72
C ARG A 221 32.78 19.57 -4.36
N ALA A 222 33.81 18.76 -4.16
CA ALA A 222 34.56 18.79 -2.91
C ALA A 222 35.15 20.20 -2.65
N GLY A 223 34.93 20.74 -1.46
CA GLY A 223 35.29 22.11 -1.07
C GLY A 223 34.23 23.17 -1.33
N GLU A 224 33.14 22.84 -2.04
CA GLU A 224 32.01 23.76 -2.26
C GLU A 224 31.17 23.89 -0.98
N THR A 225 30.72 25.11 -0.67
CA THR A 225 29.77 25.34 0.42
C THR A 225 28.35 25.35 -0.13
N VAL A 226 27.53 24.43 0.37
CA VAL A 226 26.11 24.31 0.01
C VAL A 226 25.24 24.47 1.26
N LEU A 227 24.05 25.04 1.07
CA LEU A 227 23.05 25.11 2.14
C LEU A 227 22.35 23.75 2.26
N VAL A 228 22.44 23.16 3.44
CA VAL A 228 21.85 21.86 3.74
C VAL A 228 20.85 22.02 4.87
N GLU A 229 19.66 21.47 4.71
CA GLU A 229 18.67 21.39 5.77
C GLU A 229 19.14 20.41 6.85
N ALA A 230 19.15 20.83 8.12
CA ALA A 230 19.51 19.96 9.23
C ALA A 230 18.42 18.92 9.49
N TRP A 231 18.78 17.65 9.40
CA TRP A 231 17.96 16.51 9.80
C TRP A 231 18.71 15.61 10.80
N ALA A 232 17.93 14.83 11.56
CA ALA A 232 18.43 13.87 12.52
C ALA A 232 18.58 12.49 11.87
N SER A 233 19.77 11.91 11.95
CA SER A 233 20.08 10.56 11.47
C SER A 233 20.05 9.57 12.63
N ALA A 234 19.28 8.50 12.51
CA ALA A 234 19.21 7.45 13.54
C ALA A 234 20.49 6.60 13.52
N ARG A 235 21.14 6.43 14.69
CA ARG A 235 22.30 5.56 14.91
C ARG A 235 22.06 4.62 16.09
N ASN A 236 22.76 3.49 16.11
CA ASN A 236 22.66 2.46 17.17
C ASN A 236 21.22 1.97 17.39
N VAL A 237 20.46 1.86 16.30
CA VAL A 237 19.05 1.46 16.33
C VAL A 237 18.95 0.03 16.88
N LYS A 238 18.30 -0.11 18.04
CA LYS A 238 17.97 -1.40 18.64
C LYS A 238 16.45 -1.58 18.69
N ALA A 239 15.95 -2.57 17.97
CA ALA A 239 14.57 -3.02 18.06
C ALA A 239 14.40 -3.94 19.28
N ASN A 240 13.55 -3.54 20.21
CA ASN A 240 13.22 -4.34 21.39
C ASN A 240 11.95 -5.17 21.16
N GLU A 241 10.96 -4.58 20.50
CA GLU A 241 9.69 -5.22 20.21
C GLU A 241 9.09 -4.70 18.90
N VAL A 242 8.18 -5.49 18.32
CA VAL A 242 7.30 -5.08 17.23
C VAL A 242 5.89 -5.44 17.64
N SER A 243 5.07 -4.43 17.91
CA SER A 243 3.71 -4.60 18.41
C SER A 243 2.71 -4.35 17.30
N MET A 244 1.71 -5.23 17.20
CA MET A 244 0.57 -5.04 16.31
C MET A 244 -0.36 -3.97 16.89
N VAL A 245 -0.70 -2.96 16.10
CA VAL A 245 -1.45 -1.78 16.56
C VAL A 245 -2.40 -1.30 15.48
N ALA A 246 -3.51 -0.68 15.89
CA ALA A 246 -4.45 -0.07 14.95
C ALA A 246 -3.85 1.17 14.27
N ARG A 247 -3.10 1.97 15.03
CA ARG A 247 -2.49 3.24 14.58
C ARG A 247 -0.96 3.18 14.73
N PRO A 248 -0.23 2.72 13.72
CA PRO A 248 1.22 2.65 13.79
C PRO A 248 1.85 4.05 13.84
N ARG A 249 3.00 4.16 14.53
CA ARG A 249 3.78 5.39 14.59
C ARG A 249 4.14 5.88 13.18
N TYR A 250 4.59 4.94 12.33
CA TYR A 250 4.76 5.13 10.89
C TYR A 250 3.43 4.80 10.20
N PRO A 251 2.71 5.78 9.63
CA PRO A 251 1.36 5.56 9.10
C PRO A 251 1.30 4.44 8.06
N LEU A 252 2.35 4.29 7.27
CA LEU A 252 2.48 3.31 6.20
C LEU A 252 3.08 1.97 6.66
N ALA A 253 3.40 1.80 7.95
CA ALA A 253 3.83 0.52 8.53
C ALA A 253 2.64 -0.43 8.70
N ARG A 254 2.09 -0.87 7.56
CA ARG A 254 0.86 -1.65 7.42
C ARG A 254 1.12 -3.01 6.81
N MET A 255 0.09 -3.85 6.82
CA MET A 255 0.05 -5.04 5.98
C MET A 255 0.16 -4.64 4.51
N VAL A 256 0.92 -5.41 3.75
CA VAL A 256 1.07 -5.23 2.29
C VAL A 256 0.63 -6.47 1.52
N GLU A 257 0.68 -7.64 2.17
CA GLU A 257 0.22 -8.89 1.57
C GLU A 257 -0.40 -9.76 2.66
N LYS A 258 -1.35 -10.62 2.26
CA LYS A 258 -1.94 -11.64 3.13
C LYS A 258 -1.98 -12.98 2.41
N SER A 259 -1.92 -14.07 3.18
CA SER A 259 -2.23 -15.39 2.64
C SER A 259 -3.73 -15.48 2.33
N PHE A 260 -4.05 -16.28 1.32
CA PHE A 260 -5.40 -16.47 0.80
C PHE A 260 -5.75 -17.96 0.84
N ASP A 261 -6.73 -18.35 1.65
CA ASP A 261 -7.20 -19.74 1.66
C ASP A 261 -8.25 -19.95 0.55
N LEU A 262 -7.88 -20.74 -0.45
CA LEU A 262 -8.75 -21.17 -1.55
C LEU A 262 -9.51 -22.48 -1.23
N GLY A 263 -9.41 -22.97 0.01
CA GLY A 263 -9.99 -24.23 0.45
C GLY A 263 -9.55 -25.40 -0.44
N ARG A 264 -10.50 -26.30 -0.71
CA ARG A 264 -10.25 -27.46 -1.59
C ARG A 264 -9.90 -27.08 -3.02
N ALA A 265 -10.38 -25.93 -3.50
CA ALA A 265 -10.10 -25.51 -4.86
C ALA A 265 -8.61 -25.17 -5.04
N GLY A 266 -7.93 -24.71 -3.99
CA GLY A 266 -6.47 -24.53 -3.97
C GLY A 266 -5.66 -25.83 -4.09
N GLU A 267 -6.29 -26.99 -3.93
CA GLU A 267 -5.65 -28.30 -4.15
C GLU A 267 -5.65 -28.73 -5.63
N ASP A 268 -6.48 -28.10 -6.48
CA ASP A 268 -6.53 -28.38 -7.91
C ASP A 268 -5.24 -27.90 -8.61
N PRO A 269 -4.51 -28.79 -9.31
CA PRO A 269 -3.31 -28.41 -10.07
C PRO A 269 -3.53 -27.28 -11.08
N ARG A 270 -4.74 -27.14 -11.63
CA ARG A 270 -5.09 -26.07 -12.58
C ARG A 270 -5.17 -24.71 -11.90
N VAL A 271 -5.70 -24.66 -10.67
CA VAL A 271 -5.73 -23.43 -9.85
C VAL A 271 -4.31 -23.02 -9.47
N ARG A 272 -3.45 -23.97 -9.09
CA ARG A 272 -2.03 -23.72 -8.81
C ARG A 272 -1.29 -23.18 -10.04
N ASP A 273 -1.50 -23.78 -11.21
CA ASP A 273 -0.89 -23.30 -12.46
C ASP A 273 -1.35 -21.88 -12.81
N ALA A 274 -2.66 -21.62 -12.70
CA ALA A 274 -3.23 -20.28 -12.91
C ALA A 274 -2.61 -19.24 -11.97
N ALA A 275 -2.45 -19.57 -10.68
CA ALA A 275 -1.82 -18.69 -9.70
C ALA A 275 -0.32 -18.46 -9.98
N ARG A 276 0.42 -19.50 -10.38
CA ARG A 276 1.85 -19.37 -10.77
C ARG A 276 2.04 -18.48 -11.99
N ARG A 277 1.09 -18.53 -12.93
CA ARG A 277 1.09 -17.71 -14.14
C ARG A 277 0.51 -16.30 -13.92
N GLY A 278 0.04 -15.98 -12.72
CA GLY A 278 -0.56 -14.69 -12.39
C GLY A 278 -1.92 -14.44 -13.05
N VAL A 279 -2.62 -15.48 -13.49
CA VAL A 279 -3.93 -15.37 -14.16
C VAL A 279 -5.11 -15.71 -13.24
N LEU A 280 -4.84 -16.26 -12.05
CA LEU A 280 -5.83 -16.35 -10.98
C LEU A 280 -5.97 -14.98 -10.32
N ASN A 281 -7.18 -14.43 -10.31
CA ASN A 281 -7.43 -13.08 -9.81
C ASN A 281 -8.41 -13.06 -8.64
N CYS A 282 -8.18 -12.12 -7.72
CA CYS A 282 -9.14 -11.72 -6.70
C CYS A 282 -10.16 -10.75 -7.32
N ASP A 283 -11.44 -10.89 -6.96
CA ASP A 283 -12.53 -10.02 -7.45
C ASP A 283 -13.04 -9.04 -6.38
N GLY A 284 -12.30 -8.89 -5.27
CA GLY A 284 -12.67 -8.00 -4.17
C GLY A 284 -12.95 -6.56 -4.62
N ASP A 285 -12.27 -6.11 -5.68
CA ASP A 285 -12.41 -4.75 -6.23
C ASP A 285 -13.61 -4.60 -7.19
N LEU A 286 -14.25 -5.68 -7.64
CA LEU A 286 -15.28 -5.69 -8.71
C LEU A 286 -16.74 -5.66 -8.20
N GLY A 287 -16.97 -5.23 -6.96
CA GLY A 287 -18.32 -5.24 -6.41
C GLY A 287 -18.47 -4.45 -5.13
N PRO A 288 -19.65 -4.49 -4.50
CA PRO A 288 -19.90 -3.76 -3.28
C PRO A 288 -18.96 -4.23 -2.17
N CYS A 289 -18.36 -3.27 -1.49
CA CYS A 289 -17.54 -3.38 -0.31
C CYS A 289 -18.39 -3.46 0.98
N LYS A 290 -17.91 -4.25 1.95
CA LYS A 290 -18.56 -4.47 3.25
C LYS A 290 -18.19 -3.44 4.33
N GLY A 291 -17.42 -2.40 3.99
CA GLY A 291 -16.82 -1.48 4.96
C GLY A 291 -15.48 -1.97 5.52
N PHE A 292 -14.96 -1.29 6.55
CA PHE A 292 -13.71 -1.62 7.23
C PHE A 292 -13.90 -2.78 8.22
N ASN A 293 -12.88 -3.64 8.35
CA ASN A 293 -12.81 -4.61 9.44
C ASN A 293 -12.08 -3.93 10.61
N GLU A 294 -12.81 -3.30 11.52
CA GLU A 294 -12.22 -2.66 12.70
C GLU A 294 -11.60 -3.70 13.64
N MET A 295 -10.49 -3.39 14.30
CA MET A 295 -9.81 -4.32 15.21
C MET A 295 -10.71 -4.83 16.35
N SER A 296 -11.76 -4.09 16.72
CA SER A 296 -12.80 -4.52 17.66
C SER A 296 -13.62 -5.72 17.18
N ASP A 297 -13.70 -5.89 15.86
CA ASP A 297 -14.48 -6.95 15.20
C ASP A 297 -13.63 -8.20 14.92
N TRP A 298 -12.32 -8.12 15.20
CA TRP A 298 -11.39 -9.24 15.12
C TRP A 298 -11.47 -10.02 16.43
N ASP A 299 -12.54 -10.80 16.58
CA ASP A 299 -12.48 -11.92 17.50
C ASP A 299 -11.31 -12.80 17.04
N VAL A 300 -10.32 -13.06 17.89
CA VAL A 300 -9.15 -13.89 17.51
C VAL A 300 -9.60 -15.33 17.13
N LYS A 301 -10.87 -15.66 17.41
CA LYS A 301 -11.60 -16.86 16.95
C LYS A 301 -12.26 -16.71 15.57
N SER A 302 -12.55 -15.51 15.07
CA SER A 302 -13.09 -15.28 13.71
C SER A 302 -12.00 -15.31 12.63
N ALA A 303 -10.72 -15.21 13.01
CA ALA A 303 -9.57 -15.51 12.14
C ALA A 303 -9.49 -16.99 11.75
N SER A 304 -10.25 -17.86 12.44
CA SER A 304 -10.72 -19.12 11.89
C SER A 304 -12.17 -18.95 11.44
N SER A 305 -12.40 -18.26 10.31
CA SER A 305 -13.62 -18.55 9.56
C SER A 305 -13.42 -19.97 9.05
N SER A 306 -13.91 -20.92 9.83
CA SER A 306 -14.38 -22.17 9.27
C SER A 306 -15.48 -21.76 8.28
N ASP A 307 -15.07 -21.53 7.03
CA ASP A 307 -15.87 -21.63 5.81
C ASP A 307 -16.37 -23.09 5.73
N GLU A 308 -17.11 -23.52 6.74
CA GLU A 308 -17.86 -24.77 6.74
C GLU A 308 -19.09 -24.50 5.88
N ASP A 309 -19.09 -25.14 4.71
CA ASP A 309 -20.23 -25.45 3.85
C ASP A 309 -20.65 -24.50 2.73
N GLU A 310 -19.79 -23.59 2.25
CA GLU A 310 -19.92 -23.10 0.87
C GLU A 310 -18.60 -23.28 0.12
N ALA A 311 -18.62 -24.19 -0.85
CA ALA A 311 -17.55 -24.33 -1.82
C ALA A 311 -17.26 -22.93 -2.41
N GLN A 312 -16.06 -22.40 -2.14
CA GLN A 312 -15.57 -21.25 -2.89
C GLN A 312 -15.49 -21.69 -4.36
N GLU A 313 -16.55 -21.38 -5.11
CA GLU A 313 -16.63 -21.65 -6.54
C GLU A 313 -15.63 -20.72 -7.21
N ILE A 314 -14.42 -21.24 -7.41
CA ILE A 314 -13.40 -20.59 -8.23
C ILE A 314 -13.86 -20.78 -9.67
N ASP A 315 -14.43 -19.72 -10.26
CA ASP A 315 -14.57 -19.62 -11.71
C ASP A 315 -13.16 -19.52 -12.30
N LEU A 316 -12.59 -20.69 -12.59
CA LEU A 316 -11.58 -20.84 -13.62
C LEU A 316 -12.30 -20.48 -14.92
N PHE A 317 -11.80 -19.47 -15.64
CA PHE A 317 -12.35 -18.81 -16.85
C PHE A 317 -13.05 -17.46 -16.57
#